data_AF-G5J6P7-F1
#
_entry.id   AF-G5J6P7-F1
#
_cell.length_a   1.000
_cell.length_b   1.000
_cell.length_c   1.000
_cell.angle_alpha   90.00
_cell.angle_beta   90.00
_cell.angle_gamma   90.00
#
_symmetry.space_group_name_H-M   'P 1'
#
loop_
_entity.id
_entity.type
_entity.pdbx_description
1 polymer ?
#
loop_
_entity_poly.entity_id
_entity_poly.type
_entity_poly.pdbx_seq_one_letter_code
_entity_poly.pdbx_strand_id
1 'polypeptide(L)'
;MSHTGKPNSREHRDGFRPGRSVHDAIGMIYTAINKKAKYVLDADIAKCFDKINHDYLLSKVDCPYNIKRIIKQWLECGVMDNGIFEETDAGTPQGGVISPLLANIALHGMINDIENHFPRKKRREDGSLNEGYKPRIIRYADDFVVLHEDYDIILQCKKLIAQWLEQVGLELKPEKTSIRHTLKSIKHDGKTINPGFDFLGFNIRSYPVGKHHSGKTGGRNSTIIGFKTIIKPSKKKILAHHEAIKEAIKANKKAPQAALIVRLNPIIRGWCNYYRTVASKETFSSEDAVVWNMLRAWTVSRKKRKTPLIDALRKYFSHGKHGIWTFQTKGAVLYYHAETEIKRHQLVKSESSPYDGNWTY
;
A
#
# COMPACT_ATOMS: atom_id res chain seq x y z
N MET A 1 -10.33 31.63 -26.33
CA MET A 1 -10.05 30.30 -26.91
C MET A 1 -9.60 29.37 -25.79
N SER A 2 -10.54 28.66 -25.18
CA SER A 2 -10.33 27.78 -24.04
C SER A 2 -9.76 26.44 -24.50
N HIS A 3 -8.45 26.22 -24.34
CA HIS A 3 -7.85 24.89 -24.41
C HIS A 3 -8.20 24.11 -23.13
N THR A 4 -9.44 23.63 -23.02
CA THR A 4 -9.77 22.53 -22.10
C THR A 4 -9.24 21.24 -22.73
N GLY A 5 -7.93 21.04 -22.64
CA GLY A 5 -7.31 19.77 -22.98
C GLY A 5 -7.87 18.69 -22.05
N LYS A 6 -8.53 17.67 -22.62
CA LYS A 6 -8.83 16.46 -21.86
C LYS A 6 -7.52 15.94 -21.25
N PRO A 7 -7.46 15.62 -19.95
CA PRO A 7 -6.26 15.04 -19.35
C PRO A 7 -5.93 13.74 -20.08
N ASN A 8 -4.66 13.56 -20.43
CA ASN A 8 -4.19 12.41 -21.19
C ASN A 8 -4.47 11.13 -20.39
N SER A 9 -4.95 10.06 -21.03
CA SER A 9 -5.30 8.76 -20.40
C SER A 9 -4.16 8.09 -19.59
N ARG A 10 -2.93 8.62 -19.69
CA ARG A 10 -1.73 8.18 -18.96
C ARG A 10 -1.52 8.86 -17.61
N GLU A 11 -2.16 10.01 -17.40
CA GLU A 11 -2.14 10.80 -16.15
C GLU A 11 -2.96 10.13 -15.05
N HIS A 12 -3.63 9.03 -15.38
CA HIS A 12 -4.51 8.25 -14.54
C HIS A 12 -3.77 7.18 -13.70
N ARG A 13 -2.52 7.42 -13.27
CA ARG A 13 -1.70 6.43 -12.54
C ARG A 13 -1.30 6.83 -11.12
N ASP A 14 -1.77 7.98 -10.65
CA ASP A 14 -1.44 8.54 -9.33
C ASP A 14 -2.50 8.21 -8.26
N GLY A 15 -2.06 7.96 -7.03
CA GLY A 15 -2.89 7.90 -5.81
C GLY A 15 -3.49 9.26 -5.42
N PHE A 16 -4.47 9.26 -4.50
CA PHE A 16 -5.17 10.46 -4.02
C PHE A 16 -5.87 11.31 -5.10
N ARG A 17 -6.46 10.64 -6.11
CA ARG A 17 -7.46 11.23 -7.01
C ARG A 17 -8.82 10.60 -6.72
N PRO A 18 -9.95 11.31 -6.89
CA PRO A 18 -11.24 10.73 -6.60
C PRO A 18 -11.49 9.51 -7.50
N GLY A 19 -11.96 8.43 -6.89
CA GLY A 19 -12.12 7.14 -7.57
C GLY A 19 -10.87 6.26 -7.65
N ARG A 20 -9.74 6.62 -7.02
CA ARG A 20 -8.57 5.74 -6.90
C ARG A 20 -8.19 5.43 -5.48
N SER A 21 -8.10 4.14 -5.20
CA SER A 21 -7.72 3.58 -3.93
C SER A 21 -6.30 3.01 -3.96
N VAL A 22 -5.74 2.71 -2.79
CA VAL A 22 -4.52 1.89 -2.68
C VAL A 22 -4.66 0.56 -3.45
N HIS A 23 -5.87 -0.01 -3.48
CA HIS A 23 -6.12 -1.28 -4.16
C HIS A 23 -5.95 -1.19 -5.68
N ASP A 24 -6.15 -0.01 -6.28
CA ASP A 24 -5.86 0.20 -7.71
C ASP A 24 -4.36 0.12 -7.98
N ALA A 25 -3.54 0.80 -7.17
CA ALA A 25 -2.08 0.75 -7.29
C ALA A 25 -1.56 -0.69 -7.14
N ILE A 26 -2.10 -1.43 -6.16
CA ILE A 26 -1.77 -2.85 -5.95
C ILE A 26 -2.22 -3.72 -7.13
N GLY A 27 -3.42 -3.47 -7.68
CA GLY A 27 -3.92 -4.17 -8.87
C GLY A 27 -3.06 -3.90 -10.11
N MET A 28 -2.60 -2.66 -10.30
CA MET A 28 -1.68 -2.29 -11.37
C MET A 28 -0.33 -3.01 -11.24
N ILE A 29 0.21 -3.09 -10.01
CA ILE A 29 1.43 -3.85 -9.71
C ILE A 29 1.21 -5.32 -10.07
N TYR A 30 0.09 -5.92 -9.63
CA TYR A 30 -0.24 -7.31 -9.92
C TYR A 30 -0.25 -7.58 -11.43
N THR A 31 -0.97 -6.78 -12.21
CA THR A 31 -1.03 -6.93 -13.68
C THR A 31 0.32 -6.67 -14.35
N ALA A 32 1.20 -5.86 -13.73
CA ALA A 32 2.54 -5.62 -14.25
C ALA A 32 3.50 -6.81 -14.04
N ILE A 33 3.32 -7.62 -13.00
CA ILE A 33 4.28 -8.68 -12.60
C ILE A 33 3.73 -10.11 -12.75
N ASN A 34 2.42 -10.29 -12.90
CA ASN A 34 1.79 -11.62 -12.91
C ASN A 34 2.21 -12.50 -14.10
N LYS A 35 2.59 -11.90 -15.23
CA LYS A 35 3.04 -12.61 -16.44
C LYS A 35 4.55 -12.74 -16.53
N LYS A 36 5.29 -11.79 -15.97
CA LYS A 36 6.75 -11.75 -16.02
C LYS A 36 7.32 -11.18 -14.73
N ALA A 37 8.34 -11.85 -14.18
CA ALA A 37 9.07 -11.35 -13.04
C ALA A 37 9.85 -10.08 -13.42
N LYS A 38 10.04 -9.19 -12.45
CA LYS A 38 10.63 -7.86 -12.66
C LYS A 38 11.55 -7.49 -11.52
N TYR A 39 12.55 -6.68 -11.84
CA TYR A 39 13.24 -5.84 -10.87
C TYR A 39 12.33 -4.67 -10.48
N VAL A 40 12.46 -4.28 -9.22
CA VAL A 40 11.65 -3.26 -8.58
C VAL A 40 12.59 -2.27 -7.93
N LEU A 41 12.48 -0.99 -8.30
CA LEU A 41 12.98 0.09 -7.48
C LEU A 41 11.88 0.43 -6.48
N ASP A 42 12.12 0.10 -5.22
CA ASP A 42 11.33 0.59 -4.09
C ASP A 42 11.94 1.94 -3.71
N ALA A 43 11.25 3.04 -4.01
CA ALA A 43 11.76 4.39 -3.83
C ALA A 43 10.87 5.17 -2.87
N ASP A 44 11.51 5.86 -1.93
CA ASP A 44 10.86 6.74 -0.96
C ASP A 44 11.55 8.12 -1.02
N ILE A 45 10.76 9.17 -0.88
CA ILE A 45 11.23 10.56 -0.94
C ILE A 45 11.56 11.04 0.48
N ALA A 46 12.76 11.56 0.68
CA ALA A 46 13.18 12.08 1.98
C ALA A 46 12.46 13.40 2.28
N LYS A 47 11.69 13.43 3.39
CA LYS A 47 11.01 14.65 3.90
C LYS A 47 10.30 15.41 2.78
N CYS A 48 9.49 14.69 1.99
CA CYS A 48 8.82 15.22 0.80
C CYS A 48 8.13 16.57 1.09
N PHE A 49 7.44 16.68 2.22
CA PHE A 49 6.71 17.90 2.57
C PHE A 49 7.59 19.03 3.11
N ASP A 50 8.70 18.72 3.77
CA ASP A 50 9.58 19.72 4.38
C ASP A 50 10.56 20.32 3.36
N LYS A 51 10.92 19.55 2.34
CA LYS A 51 11.95 19.94 1.35
C LYS A 51 11.41 20.41 0.01
N ILE A 52 10.10 20.32 -0.26
CA ILE A 52 9.53 20.80 -1.53
C ILE A 52 9.87 22.28 -1.70
N ASN A 53 10.39 22.66 -2.86
CA ASN A 53 10.53 24.06 -3.22
C ASN A 53 9.13 24.70 -3.35
N HIS A 54 8.83 25.64 -2.44
CA HIS A 54 7.52 26.29 -2.36
C HIS A 54 7.21 27.09 -3.64
N ASP A 55 8.18 27.80 -4.19
CA ASP A 55 8.00 28.59 -5.41
C ASP A 55 7.72 27.68 -6.61
N TYR A 56 8.42 26.55 -6.71
CA TYR A 56 8.16 25.54 -7.73
C TYR A 56 6.74 24.98 -7.61
N LEU A 57 6.30 24.60 -6.40
CA LEU A 57 4.95 24.10 -6.19
C LEU A 57 3.89 25.17 -6.54
N LEU A 58 4.05 26.40 -6.08
CA LEU A 58 3.14 27.51 -6.35
C LEU A 58 3.10 27.91 -7.83
N SER A 59 4.18 27.66 -8.59
CA SER A 59 4.22 27.85 -10.05
C SER A 59 3.33 26.84 -10.78
N LYS A 60 3.20 25.61 -10.27
CA LYS A 60 2.37 24.54 -10.85
C LYS A 60 0.90 24.63 -10.48
N VAL A 61 0.55 25.33 -9.39
CA VAL A 61 -0.84 25.51 -8.98
C VAL A 61 -1.44 26.69 -9.73
N ASP A 62 -2.39 26.41 -10.63
CA ASP A 62 -3.22 27.44 -11.25
C ASP A 62 -4.39 27.81 -10.31
N CYS A 63 -4.17 28.79 -9.44
CA CYS A 63 -5.21 29.28 -8.53
C CYS A 63 -5.05 30.77 -8.21
N PRO A 64 -6.12 31.45 -7.74
CA PRO A 64 -6.07 32.85 -7.37
C PRO A 64 -4.99 33.14 -6.32
N TYR A 65 -4.42 34.35 -6.37
CA TYR A 65 -3.34 34.78 -5.47
C TYR A 65 -3.65 34.53 -3.97
N ASN A 66 -4.91 34.75 -3.56
CA ASN A 66 -5.35 34.53 -2.18
C ASN A 66 -5.19 33.08 -1.72
N ILE A 67 -5.49 32.12 -2.61
CA ILE A 67 -5.33 30.69 -2.34
C ILE A 67 -3.85 30.30 -2.34
N LYS A 68 -3.04 30.83 -3.27
CA LYS A 68 -1.59 30.63 -3.26
C LYS A 68 -0.97 31.11 -1.95
N ARG A 69 -1.42 32.26 -1.42
CA ARG A 69 -0.96 32.78 -0.12
C ARG A 69 -1.31 31.86 1.04
N ILE A 70 -2.52 31.29 1.06
CA ILE A 70 -2.93 30.32 2.09
C ILE A 70 -2.09 29.04 1.99
N ILE A 71 -1.88 28.51 0.78
CA ILE A 71 -1.05 27.33 0.56
C ILE A 71 0.39 27.60 1.01
N LYS A 72 0.93 28.79 0.70
CA LYS A 72 2.26 29.22 1.14
C LYS A 72 2.35 29.29 2.66
N GLN A 73 1.36 29.89 3.32
CA GLN A 73 1.28 29.90 4.78
C GLN A 73 1.21 28.49 5.36
N TRP A 74 0.44 27.58 4.75
CA TRP A 74 0.41 26.18 5.17
C TRP A 74 1.75 25.46 4.98
N LEU A 75 2.50 25.79 3.93
CA LEU A 75 3.86 25.29 3.66
C LEU A 75 4.93 25.92 4.57
N GLU A 76 4.66 27.07 5.18
CA GLU A 76 5.55 27.76 6.13
C GLU A 76 5.19 27.44 7.59
N CYS A 77 4.00 26.88 7.84
CA CYS A 77 3.58 26.50 9.18
C CYS A 77 4.39 25.27 9.63
N GLY A 78 5.34 25.49 10.53
CA GLY A 78 6.19 24.41 11.04
C GLY A 78 5.46 23.27 11.77
N VAL A 79 6.19 22.17 11.99
CA VAL A 79 5.69 20.98 12.69
C VAL A 79 5.98 21.12 14.20
N MET A 80 4.96 20.91 15.02
CA MET A 80 5.14 20.73 16.47
C MET A 80 5.18 19.22 16.75
N ASP A 81 6.36 18.68 17.00
CA ASP A 81 6.53 17.28 17.40
C ASP A 81 6.91 17.20 18.89
N ASN A 82 6.12 16.44 19.66
CA ASN A 82 6.33 16.20 21.10
C ASN A 82 6.55 17.43 22.01
N GLY A 83 5.90 18.56 21.72
CA GLY A 83 5.94 19.76 22.56
C GLY A 83 7.21 20.60 22.42
N ILE A 84 8.05 20.31 21.43
CA ILE A 84 9.18 21.15 21.01
C ILE A 84 8.75 21.84 19.71
N PHE A 85 8.77 23.17 19.71
CA PHE A 85 8.54 23.98 18.52
C PHE A 85 9.86 24.07 17.75
N GLU A 86 9.99 23.34 16.65
CA GLU A 86 11.09 23.55 15.70
C GLU A 86 10.61 24.55 14.64
N GLU A 87 11.20 25.75 14.62
CA GLU A 87 11.05 26.68 13.49
C GLU A 87 11.49 25.95 12.22
N THR A 88 10.55 25.70 11.32
CA THR A 88 10.82 25.03 10.06
C THR A 88 10.91 26.11 8.99
N ASP A 89 12.14 26.43 8.55
CA ASP A 89 12.39 27.36 7.43
C ASP A 89 11.79 26.85 6.09
N ALA A 90 11.34 25.59 6.04
CA ALA A 90 10.56 25.01 4.94
C ALA A 90 9.73 23.81 5.43
N GLY A 91 8.43 23.75 5.07
CA GLY A 91 7.61 22.54 5.19
C GLY A 91 6.18 22.68 5.71
N THR A 92 5.22 21.95 5.09
CA THR A 92 3.85 21.84 5.65
C THR A 92 3.80 20.95 6.90
N PRO A 93 2.87 21.19 7.85
CA PRO A 93 2.61 20.29 8.95
C PRO A 93 2.32 18.87 8.46
N GLN A 94 3.16 17.91 8.86
CA GLN A 94 3.04 16.52 8.47
C GLN A 94 1.72 15.94 9.01
N GLY A 95 0.70 15.82 8.14
CA GLY A 95 -0.63 15.33 8.53
C GLY A 95 -1.82 16.18 8.04
N GLY A 96 -1.57 17.27 7.32
CA GLY A 96 -2.65 18.02 6.66
C GLY A 96 -3.36 17.16 5.60
N VAL A 97 -4.69 17.20 5.57
CA VAL A 97 -5.52 16.50 4.56
C VAL A 97 -5.09 16.87 3.12
N ILE A 98 -4.45 18.03 2.94
CA ILE A 98 -3.97 18.54 1.65
C ILE A 98 -2.58 18.03 1.23
N SER A 99 -1.76 17.51 2.15
CA SER A 99 -0.38 17.11 1.84
C SER A 99 -0.31 16.11 0.67
N PRO A 100 -1.12 15.03 0.61
CA PRO A 100 -1.07 14.11 -0.53
C PRO A 100 -1.43 14.75 -1.88
N LEU A 101 -2.29 15.77 -1.87
CA LEU A 101 -2.64 16.54 -3.07
C LEU A 101 -1.47 17.43 -3.52
N LEU A 102 -0.80 18.10 -2.59
CA LEU A 102 0.38 18.92 -2.92
C LEU A 102 1.54 18.07 -3.44
N ALA A 103 1.78 16.88 -2.86
CA ALA A 103 2.76 15.93 -3.39
C ALA A 103 2.43 15.51 -4.82
N ASN A 104 1.14 15.28 -5.13
CA ASN A 104 0.72 14.97 -6.50
C ASN A 104 0.99 16.09 -7.50
N ILE A 105 0.82 17.35 -7.09
CA ILE A 105 1.08 18.52 -7.93
C ILE A 105 2.59 18.72 -8.12
N ALA A 106 3.36 18.65 -7.03
CA ALA A 106 4.83 18.77 -7.07
C ALA A 106 5.42 17.73 -8.03
N LEU A 107 5.03 16.47 -7.87
CA LEU A 107 5.52 15.32 -8.64
C LEU A 107 4.84 15.16 -10.01
N HIS A 108 3.95 16.07 -10.39
CA HIS A 108 3.29 16.04 -11.69
C HIS A 108 4.32 16.21 -12.81
N GLY A 109 4.26 15.34 -13.82
CA GLY A 109 5.21 15.32 -14.95
C GLY A 109 6.33 14.29 -14.80
N MET A 110 6.74 13.94 -13.57
CA MET A 110 7.86 13.02 -13.31
C MET A 110 7.73 11.69 -14.07
N ILE A 111 6.56 11.06 -13.96
CA ILE A 111 6.30 9.77 -14.63
C ILE A 111 6.47 9.91 -16.13
N ASN A 112 5.93 10.97 -16.74
CA ASN A 112 5.97 11.18 -18.18
C ASN A 112 7.40 11.45 -18.67
N ASP A 113 8.16 12.29 -17.95
CA ASP A 113 9.54 12.61 -18.31
C ASP A 113 10.40 11.35 -18.30
N ILE A 114 10.39 10.58 -17.20
CA ILE A 114 11.16 9.33 -17.10
C ILE A 114 10.72 8.36 -18.20
N GLU A 115 9.42 8.21 -18.38
CA GLU A 115 8.86 7.33 -19.40
C GLU A 115 9.28 7.72 -20.83
N ASN A 116 9.44 9.01 -21.13
CA ASN A 116 9.83 9.49 -22.46
C ASN A 116 11.31 9.27 -22.77
N HIS A 117 12.16 9.08 -21.76
CA HIS A 117 13.57 8.71 -21.95
C HIS A 117 13.75 7.27 -22.49
N PHE A 118 12.71 6.43 -22.42
CA PHE A 118 12.78 5.04 -22.88
C PHE A 118 11.90 4.79 -24.10
N PRO A 119 12.41 4.11 -25.14
CA PRO A 119 11.61 3.77 -26.30
C PRO A 119 10.52 2.77 -25.91
N ARG A 120 9.33 2.90 -26.50
CA ARG A 120 8.22 1.97 -26.24
C ARG A 120 8.56 0.53 -26.62
N LYS A 121 9.37 0.35 -27.66
CA LYS A 121 9.81 -0.94 -28.17
C LYS A 121 11.32 -0.94 -28.31
N LYS A 122 11.98 -2.01 -27.87
CA LYS A 122 13.40 -2.25 -28.15
C LYS A 122 13.54 -3.56 -28.91
N ARG A 123 14.29 -3.52 -30.01
CA ARG A 123 14.63 -4.72 -30.77
C ARG A 123 15.70 -5.48 -29.97
N ARG A 124 15.44 -6.76 -29.70
CA ARG A 124 16.37 -7.66 -29.04
C ARG A 124 17.44 -8.13 -30.02
N GLU A 125 18.54 -8.66 -29.50
CA GLU A 125 19.63 -9.25 -30.30
C GLU A 125 19.14 -10.43 -31.16
N ASP A 126 18.09 -11.13 -30.72
CA ASP A 126 17.42 -12.22 -31.46
C ASP A 126 16.50 -11.72 -32.61
N GLY A 127 16.45 -10.41 -32.87
CA GLY A 127 15.61 -9.79 -33.89
C GLY A 127 14.15 -9.56 -33.49
N SER A 128 13.70 -10.05 -32.32
CA SER A 128 12.33 -9.87 -31.83
C SER A 128 12.10 -8.48 -31.23
N LEU A 129 10.87 -7.95 -31.33
CA LEU A 129 10.49 -6.67 -30.73
C LEU A 129 10.00 -6.88 -29.29
N ASN A 130 10.67 -6.25 -28.32
CA ASN A 130 10.17 -6.15 -26.95
C ASN A 130 9.16 -5.01 -26.85
N GLU A 131 7.88 -5.31 -27.05
CA GLU A 131 6.78 -4.33 -27.00
C GLU A 131 6.50 -3.75 -25.60
N GLY A 132 7.19 -4.23 -24.56
CA GLY A 132 7.01 -3.83 -23.17
C GLY A 132 8.28 -3.29 -22.50
N TYR A 133 9.21 -2.72 -23.27
CA TYR A 133 10.50 -2.21 -22.77
C TYR A 133 10.37 -0.96 -21.88
N LYS A 134 9.25 -0.26 -21.95
CA LYS A 134 9.06 0.94 -21.14
C LYS A 134 8.97 0.57 -19.64
N PRO A 135 9.73 1.22 -18.74
CA PRO A 135 9.58 1.01 -17.30
C PRO A 135 8.16 1.37 -16.87
N ARG A 136 7.60 0.59 -15.96
CA ARG A 136 6.28 0.87 -15.37
C ARG A 136 6.46 1.53 -14.02
N ILE A 137 6.09 2.80 -13.93
CA ILE A 137 6.12 3.56 -12.69
C ILE A 137 4.70 3.56 -12.11
N ILE A 138 4.58 3.22 -10.84
CA ILE A 138 3.33 3.22 -10.08
C ILE A 138 3.56 4.07 -8.85
N ARG A 139 2.77 5.14 -8.69
CA ARG A 139 2.96 6.16 -7.66
C ARG A 139 1.69 6.33 -6.83
N TYR A 140 1.86 6.48 -5.53
CA TYR A 140 0.81 6.79 -4.58
C TYR A 140 1.29 7.87 -3.63
N ALA A 141 0.95 9.13 -3.94
CA ALA A 141 1.56 10.32 -3.32
C ALA A 141 3.10 10.31 -3.45
N ASP A 142 3.81 10.30 -2.34
CA ASP A 142 5.27 10.29 -2.21
C ASP A 142 5.89 8.90 -2.37
N ASP A 143 5.15 7.83 -2.06
CA ASP A 143 5.57 6.45 -2.28
C ASP A 143 5.46 6.08 -3.77
N PHE A 144 6.53 5.55 -4.38
CA PHE A 144 6.45 5.00 -5.73
C PHE A 144 7.37 3.82 -5.98
N VAL A 145 6.99 3.00 -6.96
CA VAL A 145 7.75 1.85 -7.40
C VAL A 145 7.97 1.88 -8.91
N VAL A 146 9.17 1.51 -9.34
CA VAL A 146 9.52 1.35 -10.75
C VAL A 146 9.74 -0.12 -11.05
N LEU A 147 9.04 -0.64 -12.05
CA LEU A 147 9.05 -2.05 -12.43
C LEU A 147 9.62 -2.23 -13.84
N HIS A 148 10.68 -3.04 -13.98
CA HIS A 148 11.27 -3.37 -15.28
C HIS A 148 11.90 -4.78 -15.29
N GLU A 149 12.05 -5.40 -16.47
CA GLU A 149 12.65 -6.73 -16.63
C GLU A 149 14.18 -6.73 -16.45
N ASP A 150 14.83 -5.63 -16.86
CA ASP A 150 16.28 -5.45 -16.81
C ASP A 150 16.73 -4.60 -15.62
N TYR A 151 17.77 -5.04 -14.93
CA TYR A 151 18.35 -4.36 -13.78
C TYR A 151 18.99 -3.01 -14.14
N ASP A 152 19.71 -2.94 -15.26
CA ASP A 152 20.40 -1.71 -15.67
C ASP A 152 19.44 -0.56 -15.96
N ILE A 153 18.24 -0.89 -16.47
CA ILE A 153 17.18 0.09 -16.69
C ILE A 153 16.62 0.61 -15.38
N ILE A 154 16.51 -0.23 -14.35
CA ILE A 154 16.16 0.23 -13.00
C ILE A 154 17.24 1.18 -12.46
N LEU A 155 18.52 0.88 -12.68
CA LEU A 155 19.61 1.75 -12.24
C LEU A 155 19.60 3.10 -12.98
N GLN A 156 19.33 3.09 -14.29
CA GLN A 156 19.14 4.30 -15.08
C GLN A 156 17.92 5.10 -14.60
N CYS A 157 16.79 4.44 -14.36
CA CYS A 157 15.60 5.10 -13.81
C CYS A 157 15.90 5.75 -12.46
N LYS A 158 16.66 5.07 -11.57
CA LYS A 158 17.06 5.65 -10.27
C LYS A 158 17.83 6.96 -10.44
N LYS A 159 18.75 7.03 -11.41
CA LYS A 159 19.52 8.26 -11.71
C LYS A 159 18.62 9.36 -12.27
N LEU A 160 17.76 9.04 -13.25
CA LEU A 160 16.84 10.00 -13.85
C LEU A 160 15.84 10.55 -12.82
N ILE A 161 15.33 9.70 -11.94
CA ILE A 161 14.45 10.11 -10.84
C ILE A 161 15.18 11.05 -9.89
N ALA A 162 16.42 10.73 -9.51
CA ALA A 162 17.21 11.60 -8.63
C ALA A 162 17.43 12.99 -9.25
N GLN A 163 17.80 13.05 -10.53
CA GLN A 163 17.98 14.31 -11.26
C GLN A 163 16.67 15.11 -11.37
N TRP A 164 15.54 14.44 -11.60
CA TRP A 164 14.25 15.11 -11.68
C TRP A 164 13.81 15.64 -10.32
N LEU A 165 14.01 14.88 -9.25
CA LEU A 165 13.68 15.31 -7.89
C LEU A 165 14.53 16.50 -7.43
N GLU A 166 15.81 16.54 -7.81
CA GLU A 166 16.71 17.65 -7.49
C GLU A 166 16.18 18.99 -8.05
N GLN A 167 15.60 18.99 -9.25
CA GLN A 167 14.96 20.18 -9.84
C GLN A 167 13.76 20.68 -9.02
N VAL A 168 13.09 19.80 -8.28
CA VAL A 168 11.96 20.11 -7.41
C VAL A 168 12.42 20.48 -5.98
N GLY A 169 13.71 20.33 -5.68
CA GLY A 169 14.28 20.48 -4.33
C GLY A 169 14.13 19.22 -3.47
N LEU A 170 13.81 18.08 -4.07
CA LEU A 170 13.57 16.81 -3.39
C LEU A 170 14.74 15.83 -3.57
N GLU A 171 14.85 14.90 -2.63
CA GLU A 171 15.90 13.87 -2.65
C GLU A 171 15.31 12.49 -2.36
N LEU A 172 15.86 11.46 -3.01
CA LEU A 172 15.56 10.07 -2.66
C LEU A 172 16.17 9.73 -1.31
N LYS A 173 15.42 9.05 -0.43
CA LYS A 173 15.95 8.55 0.84
C LYS A 173 16.81 7.31 0.58
N PRO A 174 18.15 7.36 0.69
CA PRO A 174 19.01 6.24 0.28
C PRO A 174 18.80 5.00 1.15
N GLU A 175 18.51 5.19 2.44
CA GLU A 175 18.30 4.11 3.40
C GLU A 175 17.07 3.23 3.11
N LYS A 176 16.03 3.85 2.55
CA LYS A 176 14.77 3.16 2.22
C LYS A 176 14.70 2.77 0.76
N THR A 177 15.41 3.48 -0.11
CA THR A 177 15.43 3.20 -1.54
C THR A 177 16.24 1.93 -1.80
N SER A 178 15.58 0.86 -2.26
CA SER A 178 16.24 -0.43 -2.49
C SER A 178 15.81 -1.07 -3.80
N ILE A 179 16.76 -1.73 -4.47
CA ILE A 179 16.46 -2.53 -5.66
C ILE A 179 16.17 -3.96 -5.23
N ARG A 180 15.01 -4.48 -5.62
CA ARG A 180 14.51 -5.81 -5.28
C ARG A 180 14.09 -6.54 -6.54
N HIS A 181 13.88 -7.84 -6.45
CA HIS A 181 13.31 -8.62 -7.54
C HIS A 181 12.13 -9.43 -7.03
N THR A 182 11.09 -9.57 -7.85
CA THR A 182 9.83 -10.19 -7.38
C THR A 182 9.95 -11.69 -7.13
N LEU A 183 10.79 -12.40 -7.89
CA LEU A 183 10.97 -13.87 -7.81
C LEU A 183 12.31 -14.34 -7.21
N LYS A 184 13.45 -13.83 -7.70
CA LYS A 184 14.80 -14.22 -7.31
C LYS A 184 15.36 -13.35 -6.18
N SER A 185 16.23 -13.93 -5.36
CA SER A 185 17.07 -13.16 -4.43
C SER A 185 18.15 -12.43 -5.23
N ILE A 186 18.42 -11.17 -4.90
CA ILE A 186 19.50 -10.39 -5.49
C ILE A 186 20.60 -10.19 -4.45
N LYS A 187 21.86 -10.22 -4.87
CA LYS A 187 22.98 -9.68 -4.08
C LYS A 187 23.15 -8.21 -4.44
N HIS A 188 22.87 -7.32 -3.50
CA HIS A 188 23.10 -5.88 -3.65
C HIS A 188 23.93 -5.43 -2.45
N ASP A 189 25.03 -4.71 -2.71
CA ASP A 189 25.95 -4.21 -1.69
C ASP A 189 26.42 -5.29 -0.68
N GLY A 190 26.77 -6.47 -1.20
CA GLY A 190 27.23 -7.61 -0.40
C GLY A 190 26.14 -8.33 0.42
N LYS A 191 24.91 -7.83 0.42
CA LYS A 191 23.77 -8.41 1.15
C LYS A 191 22.84 -9.18 0.22
N THR A 192 22.40 -10.36 0.66
CA THR A 192 21.38 -11.15 -0.05
C THR A 192 19.99 -10.60 0.31
N ILE A 193 19.36 -9.94 -0.65
CA ILE A 193 18.01 -9.39 -0.50
C ILE A 193 17.00 -10.47 -0.93
N ASN A 194 16.10 -10.79 -0.02
CA ASN A 194 15.01 -11.73 -0.27
C ASN A 194 14.05 -11.21 -1.36
N PRO A 195 13.47 -12.11 -2.17
CA PRO A 195 12.54 -11.71 -3.21
C PRO A 195 11.24 -11.12 -2.64
N GLY A 196 10.68 -10.20 -3.41
CA GLY A 196 9.50 -9.43 -3.05
C GLY A 196 9.83 -8.10 -2.38
N PHE A 197 8.83 -7.24 -2.28
CA PHE A 197 8.92 -5.90 -1.72
C PHE A 197 7.63 -5.55 -0.98
N ASP A 198 7.70 -4.58 -0.08
CA ASP A 198 6.53 -4.06 0.62
C ASP A 198 6.13 -2.72 -0.01
N PHE A 199 4.84 -2.53 -0.31
CA PHE A 199 4.32 -1.27 -0.83
C PHE A 199 2.93 -1.00 -0.26
N LEU A 200 2.71 0.19 0.29
CA LEU A 200 1.43 0.63 0.90
C LEU A 200 0.81 -0.36 1.90
N GLY A 201 1.66 -1.09 2.63
CA GLY A 201 1.22 -2.09 3.61
C GLY A 201 0.90 -3.47 3.04
N PHE A 202 1.25 -3.74 1.79
CA PHE A 202 1.13 -5.04 1.13
C PHE A 202 2.52 -5.60 0.83
N ASN A 203 2.72 -6.88 1.08
CA ASN A 203 3.90 -7.61 0.60
C ASN A 203 3.59 -8.23 -0.76
N ILE A 204 4.36 -7.84 -1.78
CA ILE A 204 4.23 -8.32 -3.15
C ILE A 204 5.40 -9.25 -3.46
N ARG A 205 5.11 -10.52 -3.74
CA ARG A 205 6.14 -11.51 -4.06
C ARG A 205 5.65 -12.54 -5.08
N SER A 206 6.56 -12.96 -5.95
CA SER A 206 6.38 -14.10 -6.84
C SER A 206 7.08 -15.33 -6.28
N TYR A 207 6.40 -16.46 -6.32
CA TYR A 207 6.89 -17.74 -5.82
C TYR A 207 7.05 -18.72 -6.98
N PRO A 208 8.19 -19.42 -7.11
CA PRO A 208 8.34 -20.45 -8.13
C PRO A 208 7.32 -21.57 -7.87
N VAL A 209 6.66 -22.04 -8.91
CA VAL A 209 5.66 -23.12 -8.81
C VAL A 209 5.87 -24.15 -9.89
N GLY A 210 5.52 -25.41 -9.60
CA GLY A 210 5.58 -26.49 -10.57
C GLY A 210 4.62 -26.29 -11.75
N LYS A 211 4.80 -27.09 -12.80
CA LYS A 211 4.05 -27.02 -14.07
C LYS A 211 2.52 -27.05 -13.88
N HIS A 212 2.02 -27.76 -12.87
CA HIS A 212 0.59 -27.94 -12.61
C HIS A 212 -0.08 -26.79 -11.83
N HIS A 213 0.70 -25.94 -11.18
CA HIS A 213 0.19 -24.78 -10.40
C HIS A 213 0.50 -23.44 -11.07
N SER A 214 1.19 -23.48 -12.21
CA SER A 214 1.59 -22.29 -12.94
C SER A 214 0.52 -21.85 -13.94
N GLY A 215 0.32 -20.54 -14.04
CA GLY A 215 -0.49 -19.96 -15.10
C GLY A 215 0.22 -20.00 -16.45
N LYS A 216 -0.54 -19.69 -17.51
CA LYS A 216 -0.01 -19.50 -18.86
C LYS A 216 -0.07 -18.03 -19.24
N THR A 217 0.87 -17.56 -20.05
CA THR A 217 0.99 -16.16 -20.48
C THR A 217 -0.21 -15.66 -21.32
N GLY A 218 -1.00 -16.61 -21.87
CA GLY A 218 -2.17 -16.38 -22.73
C GLY A 218 -1.78 -16.17 -24.21
N GLY A 219 -2.74 -16.39 -25.12
CA GLY A 219 -2.56 -16.24 -26.59
C GLY A 219 -2.26 -17.55 -27.33
N ARG A 220 -2.10 -17.47 -28.67
CA ARG A 220 -1.85 -18.62 -29.56
C ARG A 220 -0.57 -19.39 -29.21
N ASN A 221 0.46 -18.72 -28.71
CA ASN A 221 1.74 -19.31 -28.28
C ASN A 221 1.90 -19.22 -26.74
N SER A 222 1.01 -19.91 -26.01
CA SER A 222 1.00 -19.83 -24.55
C SER A 222 2.19 -20.58 -23.92
N THR A 223 3.05 -19.87 -23.20
CA THR A 223 4.13 -20.46 -22.39
C THR A 223 3.73 -20.57 -20.92
N ILE A 224 4.34 -21.52 -20.21
CA ILE A 224 4.21 -21.66 -18.74
C ILE A 224 5.01 -20.54 -18.08
N ILE A 225 4.37 -19.82 -17.14
CA ILE A 225 4.99 -18.67 -16.46
C ILE A 225 6.07 -19.12 -15.44
N GLY A 226 5.90 -20.30 -14.83
CA GLY A 226 6.82 -20.90 -13.87
C GLY A 226 6.75 -20.32 -12.44
N PHE A 227 5.93 -19.29 -12.21
CA PHE A 227 5.74 -18.69 -10.88
C PHE A 227 4.29 -18.26 -10.65
N LYS A 228 3.94 -18.00 -9.38
CA LYS A 228 2.68 -17.42 -8.95
C LYS A 228 2.93 -16.18 -8.10
N THR A 229 2.37 -15.05 -8.51
CA THR A 229 2.39 -13.82 -7.71
C THR A 229 1.33 -13.89 -6.63
N ILE A 230 1.75 -13.73 -5.38
CA ILE A 230 0.87 -13.69 -4.21
C ILE A 230 1.13 -12.36 -3.51
N ILE A 231 0.06 -11.58 -3.33
CA ILE A 231 0.07 -10.34 -2.58
C ILE A 231 -0.61 -10.62 -1.24
N LYS A 232 0.08 -10.33 -0.14
CA LYS A 232 -0.40 -10.53 1.23
C LYS A 232 -0.30 -9.20 2.01
N PRO A 233 -0.99 -9.05 3.15
CA PRO A 233 -0.70 -7.96 4.08
C PRO A 233 0.78 -8.01 4.52
N SER A 234 1.43 -6.86 4.65
CA SER A 234 2.83 -6.83 5.09
C SER A 234 2.95 -7.21 6.56
N LYS A 235 4.07 -7.85 6.95
CA LYS A 235 4.31 -8.26 8.33
C LYS A 235 4.23 -7.10 9.32
N LYS A 236 4.72 -5.93 8.91
CA LYS A 236 4.66 -4.69 9.71
C LYS A 236 3.21 -4.30 10.03
N LYS A 237 2.31 -4.38 9.04
CA LYS A 237 0.89 -4.02 9.23
C LYS A 237 0.10 -5.09 9.96
N ILE A 238 0.48 -6.36 9.83
CA ILE A 238 -0.07 -7.44 10.66
C ILE A 238 0.30 -7.20 12.13
N LEU A 239 1.58 -6.89 12.42
CA LEU A 239 2.02 -6.63 13.79
C LEU A 239 1.35 -5.38 14.39
N ALA A 240 1.23 -4.29 13.61
CA ALA A 240 0.50 -3.11 14.06
C ALA A 240 -0.98 -3.40 14.40
N HIS A 241 -1.61 -4.33 13.67
CA HIS A 241 -2.95 -4.80 13.97
C HIS A 241 -3.00 -5.63 15.25
N HIS A 242 -2.02 -6.52 15.49
CA HIS A 242 -1.87 -7.23 16.76
C HIS A 242 -1.77 -6.27 17.93
N GLU A 243 -0.96 -5.22 17.79
CA GLU A 243 -0.76 -4.21 18.82
C GLU A 243 -2.04 -3.42 19.08
N ALA A 244 -2.74 -2.98 18.04
CA ALA A 244 -4.02 -2.28 18.18
C ALA A 244 -5.06 -3.12 18.94
N ILE A 245 -5.18 -4.42 18.61
CA ILE A 245 -6.07 -5.34 19.33
C ILE A 245 -5.61 -5.54 20.78
N LYS A 246 -4.31 -5.73 20.99
CA LYS A 246 -3.73 -5.92 22.32
C LYS A 246 -3.98 -4.72 23.22
N GLU A 247 -3.78 -3.50 22.72
CA GLU A 247 -4.05 -2.27 23.47
C GLU A 247 -5.54 -2.10 23.73
N ALA A 248 -6.41 -2.41 22.76
CA ALA A 248 -7.85 -2.41 22.97
C ALA A 248 -8.27 -3.39 24.09
N ILE A 249 -7.70 -4.60 24.14
CA ILE A 249 -7.97 -5.59 25.20
C ILE A 249 -7.43 -5.11 26.55
N LYS A 250 -6.22 -4.54 26.59
CA LYS A 250 -5.61 -4.01 27.83
C LYS A 250 -6.43 -2.87 28.42
N ALA A 251 -6.83 -1.90 27.61
CA ALA A 251 -7.67 -0.78 28.04
C ALA A 251 -9.02 -1.26 28.60
N ASN A 252 -9.53 -2.37 28.08
CA ASN A 252 -10.82 -2.96 28.46
C ASN A 252 -10.67 -4.19 29.39
N LYS A 253 -9.57 -4.31 30.14
CA LYS A 253 -9.30 -5.48 30.99
C LYS A 253 -10.39 -5.77 32.02
N LYS A 254 -10.97 -4.71 32.62
CA LYS A 254 -12.06 -4.81 33.61
C LYS A 254 -13.46 -4.67 33.00
N ALA A 255 -13.56 -4.36 31.71
CA ALA A 255 -14.83 -4.05 31.06
C ALA A 255 -15.74 -5.29 30.95
N PRO A 256 -17.07 -5.09 30.82
CA PRO A 256 -17.99 -6.15 30.44
C PRO A 256 -17.60 -6.78 29.09
N GLN A 257 -17.93 -8.06 28.91
CA GLN A 257 -17.64 -8.80 27.67
C GLN A 257 -18.21 -8.10 26.42
N ALA A 258 -19.47 -7.64 26.49
CA ALA A 258 -20.12 -6.97 25.38
C ALA A 258 -19.40 -5.67 24.97
N ALA A 259 -18.93 -4.89 25.95
CA ALA A 259 -18.18 -3.66 25.69
C ALA A 259 -16.85 -3.94 24.98
N LEU A 260 -16.15 -5.02 25.37
CA LEU A 260 -14.93 -5.44 24.68
C LEU A 260 -15.22 -5.84 23.23
N ILE A 261 -16.28 -6.60 22.97
CA ILE A 261 -16.69 -6.99 21.61
C ILE A 261 -17.00 -5.76 20.74
N VAL A 262 -17.74 -4.80 21.28
CA VAL A 262 -18.09 -3.55 20.58
C VAL A 262 -16.85 -2.73 20.21
N ARG A 263 -15.80 -2.76 21.04
CA ARG A 263 -14.52 -2.08 20.75
C ARG A 263 -13.65 -2.83 19.75
N LEU A 264 -13.62 -4.17 19.80
CA LEU A 264 -12.79 -4.98 18.89
C LEU A 264 -13.37 -5.07 17.47
N ASN A 265 -14.69 -5.17 17.35
CA ASN A 265 -15.34 -5.40 16.05
C ASN A 265 -15.01 -4.35 14.98
N PRO A 266 -15.04 -3.03 15.25
CA PRO A 266 -14.67 -2.02 14.26
C PRO A 266 -13.21 -2.12 13.79
N ILE A 267 -12.28 -2.41 14.72
CA ILE A 267 -10.85 -2.56 14.42
C ILE A 267 -10.64 -3.74 13.48
N ILE A 268 -11.21 -4.90 13.84
CA ILE A 268 -11.14 -6.13 13.04
C ILE A 268 -11.80 -5.91 11.67
N ARG A 269 -13.04 -5.41 11.63
CA ARG A 269 -13.78 -5.21 10.38
C ARG A 269 -13.08 -4.22 9.45
N GLY A 270 -12.56 -3.11 9.98
CA GLY A 270 -11.83 -2.12 9.18
C GLY A 270 -10.60 -2.73 8.52
N TRP A 271 -9.79 -3.46 9.29
CA TRP A 271 -8.60 -4.13 8.79
C TRP A 271 -8.92 -5.22 7.77
N CYS A 272 -9.93 -6.05 8.04
CA CYS A 272 -10.41 -7.07 7.11
C CYS A 272 -10.92 -6.48 5.81
N ASN A 273 -11.72 -5.40 5.87
CA ASN A 273 -12.24 -4.73 4.68
C ASN A 273 -11.12 -4.16 3.82
N TYR A 274 -10.07 -3.60 4.42
CA TYR A 274 -8.91 -3.11 3.68
C TYR A 274 -8.15 -4.26 3.00
N TYR A 275 -7.89 -5.36 3.72
CA TYR A 275 -7.08 -6.46 3.19
C TYR A 275 -7.88 -7.54 2.42
N ARG A 276 -9.20 -7.41 2.28
CA ARG A 276 -10.04 -8.43 1.59
C ARG A 276 -9.75 -8.58 0.10
N THR A 277 -9.04 -7.64 -0.51
CA THR A 277 -8.77 -7.59 -1.96
C THR A 277 -7.63 -8.51 -2.39
N VAL A 278 -6.77 -8.90 -1.44
CA VAL A 278 -5.55 -9.67 -1.69
C VAL A 278 -5.64 -11.08 -1.09
N ALA A 279 -4.57 -11.87 -1.18
CA ALA A 279 -4.54 -13.24 -0.68
C ALA A 279 -4.38 -13.28 0.85
N SER A 280 -5.45 -12.91 1.56
CA SER A 280 -5.43 -12.68 3.02
C SER A 280 -6.04 -13.80 3.85
N LYS A 281 -6.60 -14.86 3.25
CA LYS A 281 -7.38 -15.87 4.00
C LYS A 281 -6.54 -16.58 5.05
N GLU A 282 -5.34 -17.01 4.68
CA GLU A 282 -4.38 -17.64 5.57
C GLU A 282 -3.97 -16.69 6.71
N THR A 283 -3.71 -15.42 6.37
CA THR A 283 -3.40 -14.37 7.35
C THR A 283 -4.58 -14.16 8.29
N PHE A 284 -5.80 -14.05 7.78
CA PHE A 284 -7.02 -13.89 8.59
C PHE A 284 -7.20 -15.05 9.57
N SER A 285 -6.99 -16.29 9.13
CA SER A 285 -7.03 -17.44 10.04
C SER A 285 -5.93 -17.39 11.11
N SER A 286 -4.71 -16.95 10.78
CA SER A 286 -3.65 -16.78 11.78
C SER A 286 -3.97 -15.65 12.77
N GLU A 287 -4.58 -14.56 12.29
CA GLU A 287 -5.03 -13.45 13.14
C GLU A 287 -6.09 -13.93 14.14
N ASP A 288 -7.05 -14.73 13.70
CA ASP A 288 -8.07 -15.29 14.59
C ASP A 288 -7.47 -16.16 15.69
N ALA A 289 -6.42 -16.94 15.38
CA ALA A 289 -5.69 -17.72 16.39
C ALA A 289 -4.96 -16.82 17.40
N VAL A 290 -4.37 -15.71 16.95
CA VAL A 290 -3.72 -14.72 17.83
C VAL A 290 -4.74 -14.04 18.73
N VAL A 291 -5.87 -13.58 18.16
CA VAL A 291 -6.96 -12.97 18.93
C VAL A 291 -7.54 -13.96 19.94
N TRP A 292 -7.72 -15.21 19.56
CA TRP A 292 -8.16 -16.26 20.49
C TRP A 292 -7.21 -16.40 21.68
N ASN A 293 -5.89 -16.41 21.45
CA ASN A 293 -4.90 -16.47 22.53
C ASN A 293 -4.98 -15.25 23.46
N MET A 294 -5.15 -14.05 22.90
CA MET A 294 -5.32 -12.82 23.68
C MET A 294 -6.60 -12.83 24.53
N LEU A 295 -7.72 -13.29 23.97
CA LEU A 295 -9.00 -13.39 24.67
C LEU A 295 -9.00 -14.52 25.73
N ARG A 296 -8.27 -15.60 25.47
CA ARG A 296 -8.01 -16.65 26.46
C ARG A 296 -7.22 -16.08 27.63
N ALA A 297 -6.17 -15.30 27.38
CA ALA A 297 -5.39 -14.64 28.44
C ALA A 297 -6.26 -13.63 29.23
N TRP A 298 -7.09 -12.85 28.54
CA TRP A 298 -8.06 -11.97 29.19
C TRP A 298 -9.03 -12.76 30.09
N THR A 299 -9.55 -13.90 29.62
CA THR A 299 -10.42 -14.79 30.41
C THR A 299 -9.71 -15.35 31.65
N VAL A 300 -8.46 -15.80 31.50
CA VAL A 300 -7.60 -16.26 32.60
C VAL A 300 -7.39 -15.14 33.63
N SER A 301 -7.25 -13.89 33.20
CA SER A 301 -7.08 -12.77 34.12
C SER A 301 -8.33 -12.47 34.97
N ARG A 302 -9.50 -12.97 34.56
CA ARG A 302 -10.80 -12.75 35.23
C ARG A 302 -11.34 -13.97 35.97
N LYS A 303 -10.77 -15.16 35.77
CA LYS A 303 -11.23 -16.36 36.45
C LYS A 303 -10.79 -16.34 37.91
N LYS A 304 -11.58 -16.95 38.80
CA LYS A 304 -11.13 -17.23 40.17
C LYS A 304 -10.05 -18.31 40.13
N ARG A 305 -9.09 -18.26 41.07
CA ARG A 305 -7.92 -19.17 41.09
C ARG A 305 -8.30 -20.66 41.08
N LYS A 306 -9.39 -21.02 41.77
CA LYS A 306 -9.92 -22.39 41.87
C LYS A 306 -10.74 -22.85 40.65
N THR A 307 -11.13 -21.95 39.74
CA THR A 307 -11.98 -22.31 38.60
C THR A 307 -11.15 -22.96 37.49
N PRO A 308 -11.55 -24.15 36.98
CA PRO A 308 -10.95 -24.75 35.80
C PRO A 308 -11.02 -23.81 34.59
N LEU A 309 -10.01 -23.85 33.74
CA LEU A 309 -9.95 -22.95 32.57
C LEU A 309 -11.13 -23.19 31.62
N ILE A 310 -11.51 -24.45 31.41
CA ILE A 310 -12.58 -24.81 30.48
C ILE A 310 -13.93 -24.20 30.89
N ASP A 311 -14.23 -24.17 32.19
CA ASP A 311 -15.47 -23.59 32.71
C ASP A 311 -15.47 -22.07 32.60
N ALA A 312 -14.33 -21.45 32.87
CA ALA A 312 -14.16 -20.01 32.66
C ALA A 312 -14.32 -19.63 31.18
N LEU A 313 -13.81 -20.44 30.25
CA LEU A 313 -13.99 -20.21 28.83
C LEU A 313 -15.44 -20.44 28.40
N ARG A 314 -16.11 -21.52 28.84
CA ARG A 314 -17.54 -21.78 28.55
C ARG A 314 -18.47 -20.64 28.97
N LYS A 315 -18.06 -19.84 29.96
CA LYS A 315 -18.80 -18.65 30.39
C LYS A 315 -18.79 -17.51 29.35
N TYR A 316 -17.67 -17.31 28.65
CA TYR A 316 -17.48 -16.20 27.71
C TYR A 316 -17.49 -16.65 26.23
N PHE A 317 -17.23 -17.93 25.98
CA PHE A 317 -17.21 -18.55 24.68
C PHE A 317 -18.37 -19.52 24.58
N SER A 318 -19.12 -19.42 23.49
CA SER A 318 -20.18 -20.36 23.14
C SER A 318 -20.07 -20.73 21.67
N HIS A 319 -20.76 -21.79 21.26
CA HIS A 319 -20.75 -22.21 19.86
C HIS A 319 -21.41 -21.11 19.01
N GLY A 320 -20.62 -20.47 18.17
CA GLY A 320 -21.06 -19.45 17.22
C GLY A 320 -21.50 -20.07 15.89
N LYS A 321 -21.39 -19.28 14.82
CA LYS A 321 -21.67 -19.77 13.46
C LYS A 321 -20.69 -20.90 13.10
N HIS A 322 -21.19 -21.91 12.40
CA HIS A 322 -20.44 -23.11 11.99
C HIS A 322 -19.87 -23.97 13.12
N GLY A 323 -20.39 -23.86 14.35
CA GLY A 323 -19.98 -24.71 15.48
C GLY A 323 -18.62 -24.36 16.09
N ILE A 324 -18.04 -23.22 15.72
CA ILE A 324 -16.76 -22.74 16.25
C ILE A 324 -16.97 -22.10 17.61
N TRP A 325 -16.02 -22.27 18.54
CA TRP A 325 -16.04 -21.61 19.84
C TRP A 325 -15.79 -20.11 19.71
N THR A 326 -16.85 -19.31 19.91
CA THR A 326 -16.88 -17.88 19.65
C THR A 326 -17.05 -17.04 20.89
N PHE A 327 -16.27 -15.96 20.97
CA PHE A 327 -16.39 -14.97 22.02
C PHE A 327 -17.66 -14.14 21.79
N GLN A 328 -18.73 -14.50 22.47
CA GLN A 328 -20.05 -13.90 22.24
C GLN A 328 -20.90 -13.84 23.50
N THR A 329 -21.86 -12.92 23.47
CA THR A 329 -22.92 -12.70 24.47
C THR A 329 -24.27 -12.66 23.75
N LYS A 330 -25.38 -12.65 24.50
CA LYS A 330 -26.74 -12.60 23.93
C LYS A 330 -26.99 -11.41 22.98
N GLY A 331 -26.23 -10.31 23.09
CA GLY A 331 -26.40 -9.11 22.26
C GLY A 331 -25.17 -8.69 21.43
N ALA A 332 -24.05 -9.41 21.52
CA ALA A 332 -22.83 -9.05 20.81
C ALA A 332 -21.98 -10.28 20.50
N VAL A 333 -21.56 -10.41 19.23
CA VAL A 333 -20.71 -11.49 18.72
C VAL A 333 -19.42 -10.89 18.19
N LEU A 334 -18.28 -11.46 18.56
CA LEU A 334 -17.00 -11.07 17.98
C LEU A 334 -16.93 -11.47 16.51
N TYR A 335 -16.52 -10.53 15.67
CA TYR A 335 -16.29 -10.78 14.26
C TYR A 335 -14.97 -11.54 14.05
N TYR A 336 -14.98 -12.61 13.26
CA TYR A 336 -13.77 -13.32 12.87
C TYR A 336 -13.19 -12.77 11.59
N HIS A 337 -11.86 -12.67 11.53
CA HIS A 337 -11.17 -12.26 10.32
C HIS A 337 -11.47 -13.24 9.18
N ALA A 338 -11.45 -14.54 9.47
CA ALA A 338 -11.68 -15.59 8.50
C ALA A 338 -13.12 -15.63 7.96
N GLU A 339 -14.11 -15.01 8.61
CA GLU A 339 -15.46 -14.86 8.04
C GLU A 339 -15.50 -13.86 6.88
N THR A 340 -14.47 -13.02 6.73
CA THR A 340 -14.40 -12.05 5.64
C THR A 340 -14.20 -12.77 4.30
N GLU A 341 -15.14 -12.55 3.38
CA GLU A 341 -15.01 -13.00 2.00
C GLU A 341 -13.96 -12.18 1.24
N ILE A 342 -13.06 -12.89 0.55
CA ILE A 342 -12.09 -12.25 -0.35
C ILE A 342 -12.84 -11.82 -1.62
N LYS A 343 -12.86 -10.51 -1.87
CA LYS A 343 -13.44 -9.92 -3.10
C LYS A 343 -12.32 -9.24 -3.85
N ARG A 344 -12.01 -9.72 -5.06
CA ARG A 344 -10.94 -9.15 -5.88
C ARG A 344 -11.31 -7.72 -6.28
N HIS A 345 -10.35 -6.81 -6.12
CA HIS A 345 -10.51 -5.43 -6.55
C HIS A 345 -10.68 -5.36 -8.07
N GLN A 346 -11.68 -4.62 -8.53
CA GLN A 346 -11.84 -4.32 -9.94
C GLN A 346 -11.11 -3.01 -10.22
N LEU A 347 -10.15 -3.05 -11.16
CA LEU A 347 -9.40 -1.87 -11.54
C LEU A 347 -10.34 -0.84 -12.16
N VAL A 348 -10.29 0.40 -11.65
CA VAL A 348 -10.95 1.53 -12.31
C VAL A 348 -10.28 1.75 -13.67
N LYS A 349 -11.11 1.91 -14.72
CA LYS A 349 -10.61 2.15 -16.08
C LYS A 349 -9.77 3.43 -16.10
N SER A 350 -8.67 3.40 -16.84
CA SER A 350 -7.74 4.53 -16.96
C SER A 350 -8.35 5.80 -17.55
N GLU A 351 -9.55 5.74 -18.11
CA GLU A 351 -10.23 6.89 -18.73
C GLU A 351 -11.28 7.51 -17.81
N SER A 352 -11.54 6.92 -16.63
CA SER A 352 -12.59 7.39 -15.73
C SER A 352 -12.11 8.57 -14.87
N SER A 353 -12.81 9.68 -15.02
CA SER A 353 -12.73 10.90 -14.23
C SER A 353 -14.02 11.10 -13.44
N PRO A 354 -13.96 11.67 -12.21
CA PRO A 354 -15.17 12.09 -11.47
C PRO A 354 -16.01 13.10 -12.22
N TYR A 355 -15.40 13.82 -13.17
CA TYR A 355 -16.05 14.76 -14.06
C TYR A 355 -16.78 14.09 -15.24
N ASP A 356 -16.71 12.76 -15.38
CA ASP A 356 -17.42 12.00 -16.42
C ASP A 356 -18.85 11.61 -16.00
N GLY A 357 -19.32 12.06 -14.83
CA GLY A 357 -20.68 11.83 -14.35
C GLY A 357 -20.97 10.42 -13.83
N ASN A 358 -19.95 9.55 -13.74
CA ASN A 358 -20.08 8.18 -13.24
C ASN A 358 -19.67 8.11 -11.76
N TRP A 359 -20.65 8.22 -10.87
CA TRP A 359 -20.47 8.24 -9.41
C TRP A 359 -20.40 6.84 -8.76
N THR A 360 -20.59 5.78 -9.54
CA THR A 360 -20.42 4.41 -9.05
C THR A 360 -18.92 4.07 -8.97
N TYR A 361 -18.35 4.32 -7.79
CA TYR A 361 -17.00 3.94 -7.38
C TYR A 361 -17.02 2.74 -6.43
#